data_AF-A0A350V4E3-F1
#
_entry.id   AF-A0A350V4E3-F1
#
_cell.length_a   1.000
_cell.length_b   1.000
_cell.length_c   1.000
_cell.angle_alpha   90.00
_cell.angle_beta   90.00
_cell.angle_gamma   90.00
#
_symmetry.space_group_name_H-M   'P 1'
#
loop_
_entity.id
_entity.type
_entity.pdbx_description
1 polymer ?
#
loop_
_entity_poly.entity_id
_entity_poly.type
_entity_poly.pdbx_seq_one_letter_code
_entity_poly.pdbx_strand_id
1 'polypeptide(L)'
;MPKTKQIIYLAKVDSTYTAKNKLQKEVIHFIEQYDRQIIMNCDVDKYKTTITKAIDALSDKYPKCTRVEVAWWTPGYATDELPDWGLSFGGKSIITFWLYAGRLS
;
A
#
# COMPACT_ATOMS: atom_id res chain seq x y z
N MET A 1 1.23 35.13 -2.74
CA MET A 1 1.12 34.03 -1.76
C MET A 1 2.11 32.94 -2.15
N PRO A 2 3.00 32.49 -1.26
CA PRO A 2 3.88 31.36 -1.58
C PRO A 2 3.01 30.11 -1.79
N LYS A 3 3.18 29.43 -2.93
CA LYS A 3 2.58 28.11 -3.17
C LYS A 3 3.17 27.13 -2.14
N THR A 4 2.37 26.68 -1.18
CA THR A 4 2.78 25.64 -0.23
C THR A 4 3.14 24.39 -1.01
N LYS A 5 4.36 23.86 -0.83
CA LYS A 5 4.71 22.56 -1.42
C LYS A 5 3.76 21.52 -0.84
N GLN A 6 2.93 20.90 -1.67
CA GLN A 6 2.18 19.72 -1.28
C GLN A 6 3.05 18.49 -1.56
N ILE A 7 3.21 17.66 -0.54
CA ILE A 7 3.85 16.36 -0.66
C ILE A 7 2.76 15.37 -1.02
N ILE A 8 2.99 14.62 -2.10
CA ILE A 8 2.11 13.56 -2.57
C ILE A 8 2.86 12.23 -2.60
N TYR A 9 2.08 11.17 -2.71
CA TYR A 9 2.51 9.79 -2.75
C TYR A 9 1.83 9.19 -3.99
N LEU A 10 2.51 8.32 -4.73
CA LEU A 10 1.92 7.64 -5.89
C LEU A 10 1.93 6.13 -5.64
N ALA A 11 0.76 5.56 -5.40
CA ALA A 11 0.66 4.12 -5.26
C ALA A 11 1.09 3.42 -6.56
N LYS A 12 1.90 2.34 -6.43
CA LYS A 12 2.28 1.48 -7.54
C LYS A 12 2.15 0.03 -7.08
N VAL A 13 1.41 -0.76 -7.83
CA VAL A 13 1.26 -2.20 -7.55
C VAL A 13 2.38 -2.96 -8.25
N ASP A 14 3.00 -3.90 -7.54
CA ASP A 14 4.11 -4.71 -8.07
C ASP A 14 3.57 -6.01 -8.68
N SER A 15 4.00 -6.36 -9.89
CA SER A 15 3.51 -7.52 -10.64
C SER A 15 4.13 -8.85 -10.21
N THR A 16 5.05 -8.85 -9.24
CA THR A 16 5.81 -10.05 -8.86
C THR A 16 5.08 -11.02 -7.93
N TYR A 17 3.95 -10.63 -7.32
CA TYR A 17 3.24 -11.51 -6.40
C TYR A 17 2.27 -12.46 -7.09
N THR A 18 2.55 -13.76 -6.99
CA THR A 18 1.66 -14.83 -7.48
C THR A 18 0.75 -15.34 -6.36
N ALA A 19 -0.56 -15.08 -6.45
CA ALA A 19 -1.54 -15.63 -5.51
C ALA A 19 -1.63 -17.16 -5.60
N LYS A 20 -1.66 -17.81 -4.43
CA LYS A 20 -1.73 -19.28 -4.28
C LYS A 20 -3.11 -19.79 -3.89
N ASN A 21 -3.94 -18.95 -3.29
CA ASN A 21 -5.29 -19.32 -2.84
C ASN A 21 -6.32 -18.24 -3.20
N LYS A 22 -7.60 -18.55 -2.98
CA LYS A 22 -8.72 -17.65 -3.35
C LYS A 22 -8.66 -16.31 -2.61
N LEU A 23 -8.37 -16.32 -1.30
CA LEU A 23 -8.21 -15.10 -0.52
C LEU A 23 -7.11 -14.20 -1.09
N GLN A 24 -5.95 -14.76 -1.42
CA GLN A 24 -4.84 -14.00 -2.00
C GLN A 24 -5.19 -13.40 -3.36
N LYS A 25 -5.96 -14.09 -4.20
CA LYS A 25 -6.44 -13.54 -5.48
C LYS A 25 -7.35 -12.33 -5.28
N GLU A 26 -8.26 -12.42 -4.33
CA GLU A 26 -9.18 -11.32 -3.99
C GLU A 26 -8.45 -10.11 -3.40
N VAL A 27 -7.46 -10.38 -2.54
CA VAL A 27 -6.58 -9.34 -2.00
C VAL A 27 -5.81 -8.65 -3.12
N ILE A 28 -5.16 -9.40 -4.03
CA ILE A 28 -4.49 -8.80 -5.20
C ILE A 28 -5.47 -7.94 -6.00
N HIS A 29 -6.64 -8.47 -6.34
CA HIS A 29 -7.62 -7.75 -7.14
C HIS A 29 -8.09 -6.46 -6.47
N PHE A 30 -8.32 -6.48 -5.16
CA PHE A 30 -8.63 -5.29 -4.37
C PHE A 30 -7.51 -4.25 -4.44
N ILE A 31 -6.26 -4.69 -4.33
CA ILE A 31 -5.07 -3.84 -4.34
C ILE A 31 -4.80 -3.22 -5.70
N GLU A 32 -5.05 -3.93 -6.80
CA GLU A 32 -4.88 -3.42 -8.16
C GLU A 32 -5.72 -2.17 -8.42
N GLN A 33 -6.83 -1.98 -7.70
CA GLN A 33 -7.67 -0.77 -7.77
C GLN A 33 -6.96 0.49 -7.27
N TYR A 34 -5.88 0.31 -6.51
CA TYR A 34 -5.08 1.38 -5.93
C TYR A 34 -3.85 1.73 -6.78
N ASP A 35 -3.60 1.03 -7.89
CA ASP A 35 -2.48 1.37 -8.77
C ASP A 35 -2.63 2.80 -9.31
N ARG A 36 -1.54 3.57 -9.27
CA ARG A 36 -1.43 4.97 -9.72
C ARG A 36 -2.35 5.96 -9.01
N GLN A 37 -2.88 5.62 -7.83
CA GLN A 37 -3.60 6.60 -7.00
C GLN A 37 -2.63 7.63 -6.39
N ILE A 38 -3.00 8.91 -6.48
CA ILE A 38 -2.30 10.01 -5.83
C ILE A 38 -2.87 10.17 -4.42
N ILE A 39 -2.00 10.16 -3.43
CA ILE A 39 -2.37 10.28 -2.01
C ILE A 39 -1.63 11.49 -1.44
N MET A 40 -2.36 12.33 -0.71
CA MET A 40 -1.75 13.46 -0.01
C MET A 40 -0.97 12.95 1.21
N ASN A 41 0.14 13.60 1.55
CA ASN A 41 0.92 13.22 2.74
C ASN A 41 0.07 13.18 4.02
N CYS A 42 -0.84 14.15 4.19
CA CYS A 42 -1.74 14.18 5.34
C CYS A 42 -2.73 13.01 5.40
N ASP A 43 -2.95 12.30 4.30
CA ASP A 43 -3.88 11.19 4.19
C ASP A 43 -3.19 9.82 4.19
N VAL A 44 -1.85 9.74 4.25
CA VAL A 44 -1.13 8.47 4.13
C VAL A 44 -1.55 7.46 5.21
N ASP A 45 -1.66 7.88 6.47
CA ASP A 45 -2.02 6.97 7.56
C ASP A 45 -3.47 6.50 7.47
N LYS A 46 -4.35 7.39 7.01
CA LYS A 46 -5.75 7.03 6.70
C LYS A 46 -5.81 6.02 5.56
N TYR A 47 -4.99 6.22 4.54
CA TYR A 47 -4.90 5.32 3.40
C TYR A 47 -4.39 3.92 3.82
N LYS A 48 -3.31 3.87 4.61
CA LYS A 48 -2.78 2.64 5.20
C LYS A 48 -3.82 1.89 6.03
N THR A 49 -4.50 2.61 6.92
CA THR A 49 -5.58 2.05 7.76
C THR A 49 -6.73 1.50 6.93
N THR A 50 -7.10 2.19 5.85
CA THR A 50 -8.19 1.78 4.95
C THR A 50 -7.86 0.46 4.26
N ILE A 51 -6.65 0.35 3.70
CA ILE A 51 -6.17 -0.87 3.05
C ILE A 51 -6.09 -2.03 4.06
N THR A 52 -5.51 -1.81 5.24
CA THR A 52 -5.42 -2.83 6.29
C THR A 52 -6.80 -3.36 6.68
N LYS A 53 -7.76 -2.48 6.99
CA LYS A 53 -9.12 -2.89 7.37
C LYS A 53 -9.84 -3.65 6.26
N ALA A 54 -9.65 -3.25 5.00
CA ALA A 54 -10.27 -3.94 3.87
C ALA A 54 -9.70 -5.36 3.69
N ILE A 55 -8.39 -5.54 3.84
CA ILE A 55 -7.74 -6.87 3.76
C ILE A 55 -8.15 -7.75 4.95
N ASP A 56 -8.28 -7.17 6.14
CA ASP A 56 -8.80 -7.87 7.31
C ASP A 56 -10.24 -8.37 7.06
N ALA A 57 -11.11 -7.50 6.56
CA ALA A 57 -12.48 -7.86 6.21
C ALA A 57 -12.56 -8.90 5.08
N LEU A 58 -11.64 -8.86 4.11
CA LEU A 58 -11.52 -9.92 3.10
C LEU A 58 -11.13 -11.24 3.76
N SER A 59 -10.15 -11.24 4.67
CA SER A 59 -9.73 -12.46 5.38
C SER A 59 -10.88 -13.09 6.17
N ASP A 60 -11.72 -12.29 6.82
CA ASP A 60 -12.89 -12.77 7.57
C ASP A 60 -13.94 -13.46 6.68
N LYS A 61 -14.04 -13.08 5.40
CA LYS A 61 -14.91 -13.74 4.41
C LYS A 61 -14.39 -15.11 3.95
N TYR A 62 -13.11 -15.40 4.19
CA TYR A 62 -12.44 -16.63 3.75
C TYR A 62 -11.83 -17.41 4.93
N PRO A 63 -12.64 -17.86 5.92
CA PRO A 63 -12.14 -18.46 7.17
C PRO A 63 -11.39 -19.79 7.00
N LYS A 64 -11.50 -20.44 5.83
CA LYS A 64 -10.76 -21.66 5.48
C LYS A 64 -9.37 -21.37 4.87
N CYS A 65 -9.07 -20.11 4.58
CA CYS A 65 -7.75 -19.68 4.11
C CYS A 65 -6.94 -19.19 5.31
N THR A 66 -5.61 -19.35 5.27
CA THR A 66 -4.73 -18.65 6.21
C THR A 66 -4.95 -17.15 6.07
N ARG A 67 -5.20 -16.48 7.19
CA ARG A 67 -5.39 -15.02 7.24
C ARG A 67 -4.22 -14.31 6.57
N VAL A 68 -4.54 -13.26 5.81
CA VAL A 68 -3.51 -12.38 5.24
C VAL A 68 -3.17 -11.33 6.28
N GLU A 69 -1.99 -11.46 6.89
CA GLU A 69 -1.44 -10.44 7.76
C GLU A 69 -0.65 -9.43 6.93
N VAL A 70 -0.92 -8.15 7.17
CA VAL A 70 -0.31 -7.05 6.43
C VAL A 70 0.71 -6.33 7.29
N ALA A 71 1.87 -6.01 6.72
CA ALA A 71 2.89 -5.22 7.40
C ALA A 71 3.36 -4.08 6.51
N TRP A 72 3.32 -2.86 7.07
CA TRP A 72 3.86 -1.66 6.44
C TRP A 72 5.33 -1.50 6.85
N TRP A 73 6.20 -1.21 5.91
CA TRP A 73 7.64 -1.04 6.15
C TRP A 73 8.20 0.13 5.34
N THR A 74 9.36 0.64 5.72
CA THR A 74 10.07 1.70 4.98
C THR A 74 11.33 1.10 4.33
N PRO A 75 11.57 1.32 3.02
CA PRO A 75 12.84 0.92 2.39
C PRO A 75 14.04 1.59 3.05
N GLY A 76 15.17 0.87 3.13
CA GLY A 76 16.37 1.36 3.80
C GLY A 76 17.07 2.56 3.15
N TYR A 77 16.66 2.96 1.95
CA TYR A 77 17.13 4.16 1.24
C TYR A 77 16.18 5.36 1.37
N ALA A 78 15.05 5.19 2.05
CA ALA A 78 14.11 6.26 2.30
C ALA A 78 14.72 7.31 3.23
N THR A 79 14.49 8.60 2.96
CA THR A 79 14.93 9.66 3.87
C THR A 79 13.97 9.78 5.05
N ASP A 80 14.50 10.10 6.24
CA ASP A 80 13.68 10.28 7.45
C ASP A 80 12.63 11.39 7.30
N GLU A 81 12.86 12.34 6.40
CA GLU A 81 11.97 13.47 6.16
C GLU A 81 10.72 13.08 5.34
N LEU A 82 10.83 12.13 4.41
CA LEU A 82 9.76 11.71 3.49
C LEU A 82 9.89 10.21 3.18
N PRO A 83 9.56 9.34 4.13
CA PRO A 83 9.87 7.93 4.02
C PRO A 83 8.99 7.24 2.97
N ASP A 84 9.58 6.44 2.07
CA ASP A 84 8.88 5.48 1.21
C ASP A 84 8.10 4.44 2.05
N TRP A 85 6.98 3.90 1.56
CA TRP A 85 6.23 2.84 2.28
C TRP A 85 6.01 1.59 1.41
N GLY A 86 6.43 0.42 1.87
CA GLY A 86 6.05 -0.87 1.30
C GLY A 86 4.94 -1.55 2.07
N LEU A 87 4.22 -2.47 1.41
CA LEU A 87 3.25 -3.36 2.03
C LEU A 87 3.57 -4.82 1.70
N SER A 88 3.71 -5.64 2.73
CA SER A 88 4.00 -7.07 2.61
C SER A 88 2.85 -7.92 3.19
N PHE A 89 2.67 -9.13 2.62
CA PHE A 89 1.78 -10.17 3.16
C PHE A 89 2.58 -11.42 3.48
N GLY A 90 2.47 -11.92 4.72
CA GLY A 90 3.12 -13.16 5.15
C GLY A 90 4.63 -13.17 4.90
N GLY A 91 5.30 -12.03 5.13
CA GLY A 91 6.75 -11.87 4.93
C GLY A 91 7.20 -11.75 3.47
N LYS A 92 6.27 -11.70 2.50
CA LYS A 92 6.56 -11.45 1.08
C LYS A 92 6.10 -10.07 0.68
N SER A 93 6.91 -9.34 -0.09
CA SER A 93 6.49 -8.08 -0.71
C SER A 93 5.45 -8.36 -1.80
N ILE A 94 4.38 -7.58 -1.80
CA ILE A 94 3.20 -7.77 -2.66
C ILE A 94 2.93 -6.50 -3.43
N ILE A 95 3.13 -5.37 -2.74
CA ILE A 95 3.01 -4.03 -3.27
C ILE A 95 4.17 -3.24 -2.74
N THR A 96 4.81 -2.48 -3.62
CA THR A 96 5.76 -1.47 -3.22
C THR A 96 5.10 -0.13 -3.51
N PHE A 97 4.57 0.57 -2.50
CA PHE A 97 4.07 1.92 -2.72
C PHE A 97 5.29 2.84 -2.86
N TRP A 98 5.59 3.27 -4.07
CA TRP A 98 6.68 4.20 -4.30
C TRP A 98 6.21 5.60 -3.96
N LEU A 99 6.88 6.24 -3.03
CA LEU A 99 6.48 7.50 -2.49
C LEU A 99 7.15 8.59 -3.30
N TYR A 100 6.50 8.95 -4.38
CA TYR A 100 6.94 10.07 -5.17
C TYR A 100 6.60 11.37 -4.45
N ALA A 101 7.51 11.81 -3.57
CA ALA A 101 7.55 13.16 -3.03
C ALA A 101 7.82 14.18 -4.16
N GLY A 102 6.81 14.42 -5.00
CA GLY A 102 6.85 15.39 -6.08
C GLY A 102 6.29 16.73 -5.62
N ARG A 103 6.93 17.83 -6.04
CA ARG A 103 6.28 19.14 -6.06
C ARG A 103 5.29 19.16 -7.23
N LEU A 104 4.00 19.36 -6.97
CA LEU A 104 3.05 19.81 -7.99
C LEU A 104 3.42 21.28 -8.34
N SER A 105 3.90 21.52 -9.57
CA SER A 105 4.25 22.84 -10.10
C SER A 105 3.02 23.62 -10.56
#